data_AF-A0A7Y0KPB5-F1
#
_entry.id   AF-A0A7Y0KPB5-F1
#
_cell.length_a   1.000
_cell.length_b   1.000
_cell.length_c   1.000
_cell.angle_alpha   90.00
_cell.angle_beta   90.00
_cell.angle_gamma   90.00
#
_symmetry.space_group_name_H-M   'P 1'
#
loop_
_entity.id
_entity.type
_entity.pdbx_description
1 polymer ?
#
loop_
_entity_poly.entity_id
_entity_poly.type
_entity_poly.pdbx_seq_one_letter_code
_entity_poly.pdbx_strand_id
1 'polypeptide(L)'
;RPGPELTAALQTDPAGLVGQDVEAGLLGAVWADNHAAWARCRWLLEASRARAGTTRRVLDDARGALTVAAALRWSPSMAAARVEFARQILERLPALGEAMRAGWLEEREAGVYVTLLRELDDAQARRVVELLLEGTPQWTHAELTGQVEKTAAAIDPGWAEARRAAAVARARVVARSAPSGAAELCGYDLPEDLALEAHSHVVALADAVVALVRGRGGEIGQGF
;
A
#
# COMPACT_ATOMS: atom_id res chain seq x y z
N ARG A 1 7.68 13.18 -18.94
CA ARG A 1 9.02 13.42 -18.40
C ARG A 1 8.89 14.67 -17.57
N PRO A 2 9.33 14.68 -16.29
CA PRO A 2 9.60 15.95 -15.64
C PRO A 2 10.60 16.67 -16.55
N GLY A 3 10.41 17.97 -16.80
CA GLY A 3 11.27 18.70 -17.71
C GLY A 3 12.75 18.59 -17.27
N PRO A 4 13.72 18.68 -18.19
CA PRO A 4 15.14 18.70 -17.84
C PRO A 4 15.48 19.78 -16.79
N GLU A 5 14.70 20.87 -16.75
CA GLU A 5 14.77 21.93 -15.75
C GLU A 5 14.42 21.45 -14.32
N LEU A 6 13.41 20.58 -14.15
CA LEU A 6 13.05 20.02 -12.85
C LEU A 6 14.13 19.05 -12.36
N THR A 7 14.68 18.23 -13.26
CA THR A 7 15.78 17.31 -12.91
C THR A 7 17.06 18.05 -12.54
N ALA A 8 17.37 19.17 -13.22
CA ALA A 8 18.50 20.01 -12.89
C ALA A 8 18.31 20.76 -11.56
N ALA A 9 17.11 21.26 -11.27
CA ALA A 9 16.78 21.92 -10.01
C ALA A 9 16.92 20.98 -8.79
N LEU A 10 16.63 19.69 -8.96
CA LEU A 10 16.82 18.67 -7.91
C LEU A 10 18.29 18.28 -7.65
N GLN A 11 19.22 18.72 -8.51
CA GLN A 11 20.66 18.52 -8.29
C GLN A 11 21.32 19.68 -7.53
N THR A 12 20.56 20.73 -7.21
CA THR A 12 21.05 21.84 -6.38
C THR A 12 21.20 21.40 -4.92
N ASP A 13 22.32 21.78 -4.29
CA ASP A 13 22.54 21.53 -2.86
C ASP A 13 21.59 22.40 -2.02
N PRO A 14 20.64 21.81 -1.26
CA PRO A 14 19.70 22.57 -0.44
C PRO A 14 20.37 23.43 0.63
N ALA A 15 21.59 23.08 1.06
CA ALA A 15 22.33 23.84 2.08
C ALA A 15 22.71 25.26 1.62
N GLY A 16 22.77 25.50 0.31
CA GLY A 16 23.05 26.81 -0.27
C GLY A 16 21.81 27.68 -0.54
N LEU A 17 20.61 27.17 -0.25
CA LEU A 17 19.35 27.83 -0.57
C LEU A 17 18.77 28.59 0.63
N VAL A 18 18.04 29.66 0.35
CA VAL A 18 17.20 30.34 1.36
C VAL A 18 15.96 29.50 1.67
N GLY A 19 15.38 29.69 2.86
CA GLY A 19 14.31 28.82 3.37
C GLY A 19 13.15 28.57 2.40
N GLN A 20 12.62 29.61 1.75
CA GLN A 20 11.53 29.46 0.77
C GLN A 20 11.93 28.65 -0.48
N ASP A 21 13.21 28.69 -0.87
CA ASP A 21 13.71 27.92 -2.00
C ASP A 21 13.97 26.46 -1.61
N VAL A 22 14.31 26.20 -0.35
CA VAL A 22 14.37 24.84 0.22
C VAL A 22 12.97 24.21 0.23
N GLU A 23 11.95 24.95 0.66
CA GLU A 23 10.56 24.49 0.64
C GLU A 23 10.07 24.20 -0.78
N ALA A 24 10.33 25.11 -1.73
CA ALA A 24 10.00 24.90 -3.14
C ALA A 24 10.75 23.70 -3.73
N GLY A 25 12.03 23.52 -3.38
CA GLY A 25 12.84 22.37 -3.79
C GLY A 25 12.31 21.05 -3.24
N LEU A 26 11.88 21.02 -1.97
CA LEU A 26 11.24 19.85 -1.35
C LEU A 26 9.95 19.46 -2.10
N LEU A 27 9.07 20.42 -2.37
CA LEU A 27 7.84 20.17 -3.12
C LEU A 27 8.13 19.68 -4.55
N GLY A 28 9.12 20.26 -5.22
CA GLY A 28 9.59 19.80 -6.53
C GLY A 28 10.12 18.37 -6.50
N ALA A 29 10.80 17.97 -5.43
CA ALA A 29 11.31 16.61 -5.25
C ALA A 29 10.16 15.61 -5.10
N VAL A 30 9.17 15.95 -4.26
CA VAL A 30 7.94 15.16 -4.10
C VAL A 30 7.22 14.99 -5.44
N TRP A 31 7.08 16.06 -6.24
CA TRP A 31 6.43 15.96 -7.54
C TRP A 31 7.18 15.08 -8.54
N ALA A 32 8.51 15.16 -8.54
CA ALA A 32 9.34 14.30 -9.35
C ALA A 32 9.23 12.83 -8.92
N ASP A 33 9.20 12.56 -7.62
CA ASP A 33 9.02 11.22 -7.06
C ASP A 33 7.65 10.64 -7.40
N ASN A 34 6.59 11.44 -7.36
CA ASN A 34 5.24 11.04 -7.75
C ASN A 34 5.17 10.68 -9.25
N HIS A 35 5.77 11.52 -10.11
CA HIS A 35 5.88 11.20 -11.53
C HIS A 35 6.71 9.93 -11.78
N ALA A 36 7.81 9.76 -11.05
CA ALA A 36 8.65 8.57 -11.13
C ALA A 36 7.92 7.32 -10.65
N ALA A 37 7.11 7.42 -9.60
CA ALA A 37 6.25 6.35 -9.10
C ALA A 37 5.23 5.90 -10.16
N TRP A 38 4.55 6.85 -10.81
CA TRP A 38 3.68 6.56 -11.95
C TRP A 38 4.45 5.86 -13.09
N ALA A 39 5.62 6.37 -13.47
CA ALA A 39 6.43 5.80 -14.53
C ALA A 39 6.87 4.36 -14.19
N ARG A 40 7.26 4.09 -12.94
CA ARG A 40 7.56 2.74 -12.44
C ARG A 40 6.35 1.83 -12.56
N CYS A 41 5.15 2.29 -12.20
CA CYS A 41 3.93 1.50 -12.36
C CYS A 41 3.68 1.12 -13.82
N ARG A 42 3.88 2.05 -14.75
CA ARG A 42 3.83 1.78 -16.20
C ARG A 42 4.79 0.67 -16.60
N TRP A 43 6.04 0.74 -16.16
CA TRP A 43 7.03 -0.31 -16.45
C TRP A 43 6.70 -1.66 -15.81
N LEU A 44 6.21 -1.68 -14.57
CA LEU A 44 5.80 -2.90 -13.88
C LEU A 44 4.67 -3.61 -14.65
N LEU A 45 3.64 -2.87 -15.06
CA LEU A 45 2.51 -3.43 -15.79
C LEU A 45 2.93 -3.93 -17.17
N GLU A 46 3.74 -3.16 -17.90
CA GLU A 46 4.28 -3.56 -19.20
C GLU A 46 5.19 -4.80 -19.10
N ALA A 47 6.11 -4.82 -18.14
CA ALA A 47 7.01 -5.94 -17.90
C ALA A 47 6.25 -7.23 -17.54
N SER A 48 5.14 -7.11 -16.80
CA SER A 48 4.30 -8.25 -16.45
C SER A 48 3.58 -8.87 -17.67
N ARG A 49 3.46 -8.14 -18.78
CA ARG A 49 2.72 -8.57 -19.98
C ARG A 49 3.61 -8.86 -21.19
N ALA A 50 4.85 -8.38 -21.18
CA ALA A 50 5.76 -8.46 -22.32
C ALA A 50 6.25 -9.88 -22.60
N ARG A 51 6.26 -10.26 -23.88
CA ARG A 51 6.88 -11.52 -24.35
C ARG A 51 8.28 -11.26 -24.88
N ALA A 52 9.25 -12.01 -24.36
CA ALA A 52 10.66 -11.89 -24.72
C ALA A 52 10.88 -11.97 -26.24
N GLY A 53 11.73 -11.07 -26.76
CA GLY A 53 12.04 -11.01 -28.19
C GLY A 53 10.92 -10.47 -29.09
N THR A 54 9.82 -9.96 -28.53
CA THR A 54 8.67 -9.48 -29.30
C THR A 54 8.07 -8.20 -28.70
N THR A 55 7.22 -7.51 -29.46
CA THR A 55 6.37 -6.42 -28.96
C THR A 55 5.01 -6.91 -28.43
N ARG A 56 4.74 -8.23 -28.48
CA ARG A 56 3.46 -8.80 -28.04
C ARG A 56 3.26 -8.60 -26.54
N ARG A 57 1.99 -8.39 -26.15
CA ARG A 57 1.51 -8.39 -24.77
C ARG A 57 0.53 -9.53 -24.55
N VAL A 58 0.61 -10.18 -23.39
CA VAL A 58 -0.36 -11.17 -22.94
C VAL A 58 -1.04 -10.61 -21.70
N LEU A 59 -2.34 -10.37 -21.82
CA LEU A 59 -3.19 -10.01 -20.69
C LEU A 59 -3.33 -11.24 -19.78
N ASP A 60 -3.40 -11.01 -18.47
CA ASP A 60 -3.61 -12.04 -17.46
C ASP A 60 -2.59 -13.19 -17.50
N ASP A 61 -1.33 -12.87 -17.81
CA ASP A 61 -0.24 -13.82 -17.70
C ASP A 61 0.02 -14.16 -16.22
N ALA A 62 -0.36 -15.37 -15.81
CA ALA A 62 -0.11 -15.90 -14.46
C ALA A 62 1.38 -15.85 -14.06
N ARG A 63 2.30 -15.78 -15.03
CA ARG A 63 3.76 -15.67 -14.78
C ARG A 63 4.28 -14.23 -14.83
N GLY A 64 3.45 -13.26 -15.21
CA GLY A 64 3.88 -11.87 -15.40
C GLY A 64 4.55 -11.26 -14.18
N ALA A 65 3.96 -11.48 -13.00
CA ALA A 65 4.53 -11.03 -11.73
C ALA A 65 5.87 -11.73 -11.40
N LEU A 66 6.10 -12.97 -11.86
CA LEU A 66 7.36 -13.68 -11.63
C LEU A 66 8.50 -13.09 -12.46
N THR A 67 8.22 -12.59 -13.65
CA THR A 67 9.22 -11.84 -14.46
C THR A 67 9.67 -10.59 -13.72
N VAL A 68 8.74 -9.83 -13.15
CA VAL A 68 9.05 -8.67 -12.30
C VAL A 68 9.83 -9.07 -11.06
N ALA A 69 9.41 -10.14 -10.38
CA ALA A 69 10.07 -10.66 -9.18
C ALA A 69 11.55 -11.00 -9.46
N ALA A 70 11.81 -11.72 -10.54
CA ALA A 70 13.17 -12.10 -10.95
C ALA A 70 14.01 -10.87 -11.32
N ALA A 71 13.47 -9.94 -12.10
CA ALA A 71 14.20 -8.76 -12.56
C ALA A 71 14.60 -7.80 -11.42
N LEU A 72 13.71 -7.62 -10.43
CA LEU A 72 13.93 -6.69 -9.32
C LEU A 72 14.43 -7.37 -8.03
N ARG A 73 14.62 -8.69 -8.06
CA ARG A 73 14.96 -9.53 -6.89
C ARG A 73 13.96 -9.35 -5.76
N TRP A 74 12.69 -9.26 -6.12
CA TRP A 74 11.57 -9.15 -5.20
C TRP A 74 11.01 -10.52 -4.88
N SER A 75 10.35 -10.64 -3.72
CA SER A 75 9.52 -11.82 -3.46
C SER A 75 8.35 -11.88 -4.47
N PRO A 76 7.84 -13.08 -4.82
CA PRO A 76 6.69 -13.21 -5.71
C PRO A 76 5.46 -12.43 -5.21
N SER A 77 5.21 -12.43 -3.90
CA SER A 77 4.09 -11.70 -3.29
C SER A 77 4.22 -10.19 -3.44
N MET A 78 5.43 -9.64 -3.24
CA MET A 78 5.69 -8.21 -3.42
C MET A 78 5.54 -7.80 -4.88
N ALA A 79 6.07 -8.59 -5.82
CA ALA A 79 5.92 -8.31 -7.25
C ALA A 79 4.46 -8.36 -7.69
N ALA A 80 3.69 -9.36 -7.24
CA ALA A 80 2.26 -9.47 -7.53
C ALA A 80 1.49 -8.24 -6.99
N ALA A 81 1.73 -7.85 -5.74
CA ALA A 81 1.09 -6.68 -5.15
C ALA A 81 1.41 -5.37 -5.90
N ARG A 82 2.66 -5.20 -6.37
CA ARG A 82 3.09 -4.02 -7.12
C ARG A 82 2.55 -3.98 -8.54
N VAL A 83 2.46 -5.12 -9.22
CA VAL A 83 1.81 -5.23 -10.53
C VAL A 83 0.31 -4.96 -10.40
N GLU A 84 -0.33 -5.50 -9.37
CA GLU A 84 -1.75 -5.25 -9.10
C GLU A 84 -2.03 -3.78 -8.79
N PHE A 85 -1.21 -3.13 -7.96
CA PHE A 85 -1.31 -1.68 -7.74
C PHE A 85 -1.18 -0.90 -9.06
N ALA A 86 -0.21 -1.24 -9.90
CA ALA A 86 -0.03 -0.61 -11.20
C ALA A 86 -1.25 -0.78 -12.11
N ARG A 87 -1.84 -1.99 -12.15
CA ARG A 87 -3.09 -2.27 -12.88
C ARG A 87 -4.24 -1.41 -12.36
N GLN A 88 -4.36 -1.28 -11.04
CA GLN A 88 -5.41 -0.49 -10.41
C GLN A 88 -5.33 0.98 -10.82
N ILE A 89 -4.18 1.63 -10.70
CA ILE A 89 -4.07 3.07 -11.02
C ILE A 89 -3.99 3.39 -12.52
N LEU A 90 -3.61 2.43 -13.37
CA LEU A 90 -3.47 2.65 -14.82
C LEU A 90 -4.72 2.25 -15.62
N GLU A 91 -5.56 1.36 -15.10
CA GLU A 91 -6.68 0.79 -15.84
C GLU A 91 -8.01 0.94 -15.11
N ARG A 92 -8.07 0.57 -13.82
CA ARG A 92 -9.31 0.60 -13.06
C ARG A 92 -9.67 2.02 -12.60
N LEU A 93 -8.70 2.73 -12.01
CA LEU A 93 -8.82 4.06 -11.43
C LEU A 93 -7.85 5.04 -12.14
N PRO A 94 -7.98 5.24 -13.47
CA PRO A 94 -6.99 5.98 -14.26
C PRO A 94 -6.79 7.43 -13.81
N ALA A 95 -7.81 8.06 -13.22
CA ALA A 95 -7.71 9.42 -12.69
C ALA A 95 -6.62 9.54 -11.60
N LEU A 96 -6.42 8.51 -10.77
CA LEU A 96 -5.32 8.48 -9.80
C LEU A 96 -3.95 8.42 -10.51
N GLY A 97 -3.83 7.56 -11.53
CA GLY A 97 -2.63 7.47 -12.34
C GLY A 97 -2.28 8.79 -13.04
N GLU A 98 -3.28 9.48 -13.58
CA GLU A 98 -3.09 10.80 -14.19
C GLU A 98 -2.67 11.88 -13.19
N ALA A 99 -3.20 11.86 -11.97
CA ALA A 99 -2.78 12.75 -10.89
C ALA A 99 -1.33 12.48 -10.45
N MET A 100 -0.94 11.20 -10.30
CA MET A 100 0.46 10.83 -10.03
C MET A 100 1.38 11.23 -11.18
N ARG A 101 0.94 11.07 -12.43
CA ARG A 101 1.69 11.50 -13.63
C ARG A 101 1.88 13.01 -13.64
N ALA A 102 0.89 13.78 -13.20
CA ALA A 102 0.97 15.23 -13.04
C ALA A 102 1.84 15.65 -11.85
N GLY A 103 2.20 14.72 -10.96
CA GLY A 103 3.16 14.90 -9.88
C GLY A 103 2.54 15.30 -8.54
N TRP A 104 1.25 15.63 -8.48
CA TRP A 104 0.66 16.20 -7.26
C TRP A 104 -0.01 15.17 -6.34
N LEU A 105 -0.22 13.93 -6.79
CA LEU A 105 -0.75 12.84 -5.94
C LEU A 105 0.37 11.85 -5.58
N GLU A 106 0.51 11.57 -4.28
CA GLU A 106 1.48 10.59 -3.79
C GLU A 106 1.03 9.14 -4.05
N GLU A 107 2.01 8.25 -4.22
CA GLU A 107 1.74 6.81 -4.32
C GLU A 107 1.02 6.27 -3.07
N ARG A 108 1.36 6.81 -1.89
CA ARG A 108 0.74 6.44 -0.62
C ARG A 108 -0.74 6.83 -0.57
N GLU A 109 -1.10 8.01 -1.08
CA GLU A 109 -2.48 8.49 -1.15
C GLU A 109 -3.29 7.68 -2.15
N ALA A 110 -2.75 7.43 -3.34
CA ALA A 110 -3.35 6.52 -4.32
C ALA A 110 -3.56 5.11 -3.72
N GLY A 111 -2.63 4.65 -2.88
CA GLY A 111 -2.73 3.41 -2.12
C GLY A 111 -3.96 3.31 -1.21
N VAL A 112 -4.41 4.43 -0.63
CA VAL A 112 -5.64 4.49 0.18
C VAL A 112 -6.85 4.14 -0.68
N TYR A 113 -7.01 4.83 -1.82
CA TYR A 113 -8.10 4.54 -2.76
C TYR A 113 -8.07 3.10 -3.26
N VAL A 114 -6.92 2.61 -3.73
CA VAL A 114 -6.78 1.23 -4.24
C VAL A 114 -7.14 0.19 -3.17
N THR A 115 -6.79 0.44 -1.91
CA THR A 115 -7.04 -0.49 -0.81
C THR A 115 -8.49 -0.45 -0.34
N LEU A 116 -9.08 0.73 -0.18
CA LEU A 116 -10.42 0.90 0.35
C LEU A 116 -11.49 0.53 -0.68
N LEU A 117 -11.29 0.89 -1.95
CA LEU A 117 -12.29 0.71 -3.00
C LEU A 117 -12.25 -0.68 -3.65
N ARG A 118 -11.57 -1.66 -3.04
CA ARG A 118 -11.41 -3.00 -3.63
C ARG A 118 -12.74 -3.73 -3.84
N GLU A 119 -13.65 -3.63 -2.88
CA GLU A 119 -14.93 -4.35 -2.91
C GLU A 119 -16.06 -3.58 -3.59
N LEU A 120 -15.80 -2.37 -4.08
CA LEU A 120 -16.74 -1.66 -4.96
C LEU A 120 -16.58 -2.13 -6.39
N ASP A 121 -17.65 -2.06 -7.18
CA ASP A 121 -17.53 -2.22 -8.63
C ASP A 121 -16.73 -1.05 -9.25
N ASP A 122 -16.34 -1.21 -10.51
CA ASP A 122 -15.51 -0.22 -11.21
C ASP A 122 -16.20 1.15 -11.37
N ALA A 123 -17.52 1.19 -11.51
CA ALA A 123 -18.27 2.43 -11.68
C ALA A 123 -18.37 3.17 -10.34
N GLN A 124 -18.71 2.47 -9.27
CA GLN A 124 -18.75 2.99 -7.90
C GLN A 124 -17.38 3.49 -7.44
N ALA A 125 -16.32 2.69 -7.68
CA ALA A 125 -14.97 3.07 -7.29
C ALA A 125 -14.47 4.32 -8.04
N ARG A 126 -14.72 4.40 -9.35
CA ARG A 126 -14.41 5.60 -10.13
C ARG A 126 -15.20 6.80 -9.63
N ARG A 127 -16.47 6.60 -9.26
CA ARG A 127 -17.30 7.68 -8.72
C ARG A 127 -16.76 8.22 -7.39
N VAL A 128 -16.24 7.38 -6.50
CA VAL A 128 -15.56 7.85 -5.28
C VAL A 128 -14.35 8.71 -5.62
N VAL A 129 -13.51 8.25 -6.57
CA VAL A 129 -12.33 8.99 -7.00
C VAL A 129 -12.71 10.35 -7.58
N GLU A 130 -13.70 10.41 -8.48
CA GLU A 130 -14.21 11.67 -9.06
C GLU A 130 -14.63 12.70 -8.00
N LEU A 131 -15.27 12.24 -6.91
CA LEU A 131 -15.79 13.13 -5.87
C LEU A 131 -14.69 13.69 -4.95
N LEU A 132 -13.59 12.95 -4.77
CA LEU A 132 -12.60 13.23 -3.72
C LEU A 132 -11.23 13.67 -4.25
N LEU A 133 -10.90 13.34 -5.50
CA LEU A 133 -9.54 13.48 -6.02
C LEU A 133 -9.02 14.92 -5.93
N GLU A 134 -9.82 15.91 -6.31
CA GLU A 134 -9.43 17.33 -6.24
C GLU A 134 -9.18 17.83 -4.80
N GLY A 135 -9.88 17.27 -3.82
CA GLY A 135 -9.73 17.63 -2.41
C GLY A 135 -8.58 16.91 -1.69
N THR A 136 -8.01 15.87 -2.30
CA THR A 136 -7.01 14.99 -1.67
C THR A 136 -5.83 15.74 -1.04
N PRO A 137 -5.21 16.75 -1.70
CA PRO A 137 -4.04 17.44 -1.14
C PRO A 137 -4.31 18.21 0.17
N GLN A 138 -5.57 18.43 0.53
CA GLN A 138 -5.96 19.17 1.73
C GLN A 138 -6.06 18.28 2.98
N TRP A 139 -6.04 16.96 2.81
CA TRP A 139 -6.28 16.02 3.89
C TRP A 139 -4.99 15.36 4.34
N THR A 140 -4.86 15.20 5.65
CA THR A 140 -3.90 14.23 6.19
C THR A 140 -4.27 12.82 5.75
N HIS A 141 -3.33 11.89 5.86
CA HIS A 141 -3.57 10.49 5.49
C HIS A 141 -4.77 9.86 6.23
N ALA A 142 -4.96 10.21 7.51
CA ALA A 142 -6.09 9.73 8.32
C ALA A 142 -7.42 10.34 7.86
N GLU A 143 -7.44 11.63 7.55
CA GLU A 143 -8.62 12.31 7.02
C GLU A 143 -9.00 11.78 5.64
N LEU A 144 -8.01 11.58 4.75
CA LEU A 144 -8.24 10.97 3.43
C LEU A 144 -8.89 9.59 3.57
N THR A 145 -8.37 8.76 4.48
CA THR A 145 -8.95 7.45 4.78
C THR A 145 -10.42 7.61 5.17
N GLY A 146 -10.73 8.47 6.15
CA GLY A 146 -12.09 8.71 6.60
C GLY A 146 -13.03 9.25 5.50
N GLN A 147 -12.55 10.14 4.62
CA GLN A 147 -13.35 10.65 3.50
C GLN A 147 -13.66 9.58 2.47
N VAL A 148 -12.69 8.72 2.14
CA VAL A 148 -12.88 7.62 1.21
C VAL A 148 -13.88 6.61 1.78
N GLU A 149 -13.74 6.23 3.06
CA GLU A 149 -14.68 5.30 3.72
C GLU A 149 -16.11 5.87 3.77
N LYS A 150 -16.25 7.14 4.18
CA LYS A 150 -17.54 7.83 4.23
C LYS A 150 -18.21 7.88 2.85
N THR A 151 -17.45 8.21 1.82
CA THR A 151 -17.98 8.34 0.45
C THR A 151 -18.31 6.98 -0.14
N ALA A 152 -17.49 5.96 0.10
CA ALA A 152 -17.77 4.59 -0.30
C ALA A 152 -19.07 4.06 0.35
N ALA A 153 -19.23 4.24 1.67
CA ALA A 153 -20.45 3.83 2.38
C ALA A 153 -21.70 4.61 1.93
N ALA A 154 -21.55 5.86 1.49
CA ALA A 154 -22.66 6.63 0.93
C ALA A 154 -23.09 6.15 -0.47
N ILE A 155 -22.14 5.66 -1.28
CA ILE A 155 -22.40 5.10 -2.61
C ILE A 155 -22.98 3.68 -2.51
N ASP A 156 -22.41 2.86 -1.63
CA ASP A 156 -22.87 1.50 -1.35
C ASP A 156 -22.90 1.25 0.16
N PRO A 157 -24.09 1.27 0.79
CA PRO A 157 -24.24 0.97 2.21
C PRO A 157 -23.78 -0.45 2.60
N GLY A 158 -23.74 -1.39 1.65
CA GLY A 158 -23.27 -2.75 1.86
C GLY A 158 -21.74 -2.91 1.77
N TRP A 159 -21.03 -1.90 1.29
CA TRP A 159 -19.59 -1.96 1.03
C TRP A 159 -18.77 -2.34 2.27
N ALA A 160 -19.10 -1.76 3.43
CA ALA A 160 -18.37 -2.01 4.67
C ALA A 160 -18.47 -3.49 5.09
N GLU A 161 -19.65 -4.08 4.93
CA GLU A 161 -19.89 -5.49 5.22
C GLU A 161 -19.19 -6.39 4.21
N ALA A 162 -19.27 -6.07 2.91
CA ALA A 162 -18.54 -6.80 1.86
C ALA A 162 -17.02 -6.79 2.10
N ARG A 163 -16.46 -5.63 2.47
CA ARG A 163 -15.06 -5.45 2.86
C ARG A 163 -14.67 -6.31 4.05
N ARG A 164 -15.51 -6.35 5.09
CA ARG A 164 -15.29 -7.18 6.27
C ARG A 164 -15.34 -8.67 5.92
N ALA A 165 -16.34 -9.10 5.16
CA ALA A 165 -16.46 -10.49 4.71
C ALA A 165 -15.26 -10.93 3.86
N ALA A 166 -14.80 -10.08 2.93
CA ALA A 166 -13.61 -10.34 2.13
C ALA A 166 -12.33 -10.40 2.97
N ALA A 167 -12.26 -9.67 4.09
CA ALA A 167 -11.16 -9.75 5.05
C ALA A 167 -11.16 -11.08 5.81
N VAL A 168 -12.30 -11.45 6.38
CA VAL A 168 -12.45 -12.71 7.08
C VAL A 168 -12.20 -13.92 6.17
N ALA A 169 -12.59 -13.85 4.90
CA ALA A 169 -12.35 -14.93 3.93
C ALA A 169 -10.85 -15.24 3.68
N ARG A 170 -9.95 -14.28 3.97
CA ARG A 170 -8.48 -14.44 3.87
C ARG A 170 -7.79 -14.48 5.24
N ALA A 171 -8.58 -14.69 6.30
CA ALA A 171 -8.10 -14.84 7.66
C ALA A 171 -7.02 -15.92 7.75
N ARG A 172 -5.96 -15.64 8.52
CA ARG A 172 -4.87 -16.59 8.71
C ARG A 172 -4.14 -16.35 10.01
N VAL A 173 -3.62 -17.44 10.58
CA VAL A 173 -2.66 -17.41 11.68
C VAL A 173 -1.32 -17.85 11.13
N VAL A 174 -0.28 -17.07 11.41
CA VAL A 174 1.08 -17.33 10.91
C VAL A 174 2.04 -17.31 12.09
N ALA A 175 2.88 -18.35 12.18
CA ALA A 175 4.08 -18.33 13.00
C ALA A 175 5.29 -18.05 12.10
N ARG A 176 6.15 -17.12 12.50
CA ARG A 176 7.38 -16.79 11.76
C ARG A 176 8.55 -16.57 12.70
N SER A 177 9.76 -16.78 12.21
CA SER A 177 10.96 -16.37 12.92
C SER A 177 11.16 -14.86 12.78
N ALA A 178 11.36 -14.17 13.89
CA ALA A 178 11.77 -12.78 13.92
C ALA A 178 13.23 -12.66 13.43
N PRO A 179 13.67 -11.48 12.93
CA PRO A 179 15.07 -11.24 12.57
C PRO A 179 16.05 -11.47 13.73
N SER A 180 15.58 -11.37 14.98
CA SER A 180 16.36 -11.67 16.19
C SER A 180 16.60 -13.16 16.43
N GLY A 181 16.02 -14.06 15.62
CA GLY A 181 16.03 -15.51 15.83
C GLY A 181 14.95 -16.01 16.79
N ALA A 182 14.15 -15.11 17.37
CA ALA A 182 12.96 -15.45 18.15
C ALA A 182 11.79 -15.90 17.25
N ALA A 183 10.64 -16.25 17.84
CA ALA A 183 9.43 -16.59 17.10
C ALA A 183 8.31 -15.58 17.38
N GLU A 184 7.54 -15.26 16.35
CA GLU A 184 6.34 -14.43 16.38
C GLU A 184 5.13 -15.28 15.95
N LEU A 185 4.00 -15.08 16.62
CA LEU A 185 2.69 -15.62 16.24
C LEU A 185 1.74 -14.45 15.97
N CYS A 186 1.14 -14.41 14.78
CA CYS A 186 0.26 -13.32 14.38
C CYS A 186 -1.07 -13.85 13.80
N GLY A 187 -2.18 -13.26 14.24
CA GLY A 187 -3.49 -13.39 13.60
C GLY A 187 -3.74 -12.22 12.64
N TYR A 188 -4.21 -12.52 11.43
CA TYR A 188 -4.55 -11.51 10.41
C TYR A 188 -6.00 -11.68 9.97
N ASP A 189 -6.74 -10.56 9.92
CA ASP A 189 -8.12 -10.47 9.43
C ASP A 189 -9.09 -11.50 10.07
N LEU A 190 -8.84 -11.89 11.34
CA LEU A 190 -9.68 -12.86 12.05
C LEU A 190 -11.07 -12.26 12.34
N PRO A 191 -12.14 -13.09 12.43
CA PRO A 191 -13.39 -12.67 13.07
C PRO A 191 -13.10 -12.08 14.45
N GLU A 192 -13.70 -10.92 14.74
CA GLU A 192 -13.38 -10.12 15.93
C GLU A 192 -13.60 -10.89 17.24
N ASP A 193 -14.72 -11.61 17.33
CA ASP A 193 -15.07 -12.47 18.46
C ASP A 193 -14.00 -13.55 18.70
N LEU A 194 -13.59 -14.25 17.64
CA LEU A 194 -12.57 -15.29 17.72
C LEU A 194 -11.18 -14.70 18.02
N ALA A 195 -10.89 -13.49 17.53
CA ALA A 195 -9.62 -12.81 17.80
C ALA A 195 -9.50 -12.42 19.28
N LEU A 196 -10.57 -11.92 19.89
CA LEU A 196 -10.63 -11.56 21.31
C LEU A 196 -10.52 -12.80 22.21
N GLU A 197 -11.18 -13.89 21.83
CA GLU A 197 -11.05 -15.18 22.53
C GLU A 197 -9.62 -15.71 22.46
N ALA A 198 -9.02 -15.73 21.27
CA ALA A 198 -7.64 -16.17 21.07
C ALA A 198 -6.64 -15.30 21.84
N HIS A 199 -6.82 -13.97 21.83
CA HIS A 199 -6.01 -13.06 22.62
C HIS A 199 -6.07 -13.41 24.11
N SER A 200 -7.26 -13.65 24.65
CA SER A 200 -7.42 -14.04 26.07
C SER A 200 -6.65 -15.32 26.41
N HIS A 201 -6.68 -16.33 25.52
CA HIS A 201 -5.89 -17.54 25.70
C HIS A 201 -4.37 -17.30 25.61
N VAL A 202 -3.93 -16.46 24.68
CA VAL A 202 -2.51 -16.10 24.54
C VAL A 202 -2.01 -15.36 25.78
N VAL A 203 -2.79 -14.43 26.35
CA VAL A 203 -2.44 -13.75 27.60
C VAL A 203 -2.27 -14.73 28.75
N ALA A 204 -3.22 -15.67 28.93
CA ALA A 204 -3.11 -16.68 29.99
C ALA A 204 -1.85 -17.56 29.85
N LEU A 205 -1.48 -17.93 28.62
CA LEU A 205 -0.25 -18.66 28.34
C LEU A 205 0.99 -17.80 28.60
N ALA A 206 0.96 -16.53 28.19
CA ALA A 206 2.05 -15.58 28.39
C ALA A 206 2.33 -15.39 29.89
N ASP A 207 1.29 -15.24 30.72
CA ASP A 207 1.42 -15.13 32.17
C ASP A 207 2.10 -16.36 32.79
N ALA A 208 1.72 -17.56 32.35
CA ALA A 208 2.35 -18.80 32.80
C ALA A 208 3.83 -18.88 32.39
N VAL A 209 4.18 -18.44 31.18
CA VAL A 209 5.57 -18.39 30.70
C VAL A 209 6.39 -17.36 31.48
N VAL A 210 5.84 -16.17 31.73
CA VAL A 210 6.49 -15.12 32.54
C VAL A 210 6.78 -15.63 33.95
N ALA A 211 5.81 -16.30 34.58
CA ALA A 211 6.00 -16.90 35.90
C ALA A 211 7.13 -17.94 35.90
N LEU A 212 7.18 -18.81 34.88
CA LEU A 212 8.22 -19.83 34.73
C LEU A 212 9.62 -19.23 34.51
N VAL A 213 9.73 -18.20 33.68
CA VAL A 213 11.03 -17.55 33.41
C VAL A 213 11.54 -16.81 34.64
N ARG A 214 10.66 -16.09 35.35
CA ARG A 214 11.02 -15.46 36.63
C ARG A 214 11.42 -16.49 37.68
N GLY A 215 10.72 -17.62 37.75
CA GLY A 215 11.08 -18.74 38.63
C GLY A 215 12.45 -19.37 38.34
N ARG A 216 12.99 -19.15 37.13
CA ARG A 216 14.33 -19.58 36.69
C ARG A 216 15.38 -18.46 36.76
N GLY A 217 15.03 -17.28 37.31
CA GLY A 217 15.94 -16.13 37.44
C GLY A 217 16.13 -15.32 36.16
N GLY A 218 15.29 -15.50 35.14
CA GLY A 218 15.32 -14.69 33.92
C GLY A 218 14.48 -13.40 34.02
N GLU A 219 14.89 -12.36 33.29
CA GLU A 219 14.15 -11.11 33.15
C GLU A 219 13.39 -11.06 31.81
N ILE A 220 12.12 -10.63 31.85
CA ILE A 220 11.28 -10.38 30.66
C ILE A 220 10.66 -8.99 30.82
N GLY A 221 10.80 -8.15 29.80
CA GLY A 221 10.11 -6.84 29.72
C GLY A 221 8.62 -7.03 29.46
N GLN A 222 7.77 -6.22 30.09
CA GLN A 222 6.34 -6.23 29.79
C GLN A 222 6.08 -5.56 28.43
N GLY A 223 5.44 -6.28 27.52
CA GLY A 223 4.91 -5.74 26.26
C GLY A 223 3.39 -5.75 26.31
N PHE A 224 2.79 -4.59 26.04
CA PHE A 224 1.34 -4.40 25.91
C PHE A 224 0.80 -5.05 24.64
#